data_AF-A0A5P2BXP6-F1
#
_entry.id   AF-A0A5P2BXP6-F1
#
_cell.length_a   1.000
_cell.length_b   1.000
_cell.length_c   1.000
_cell.angle_alpha   90.00
_cell.angle_beta   90.00
_cell.angle_gamma   90.00
#
_symmetry.space_group_name_H-M   'P 1'
#
loop_
_entity.id
_entity.type
_entity.pdbx_description
1 polymer ?
#
loop_
_entity_poly.entity_id
_entity_poly.type
_entity_poly.pdbx_seq_one_letter_code
_entity_poly.pdbx_strand_id
1 'polypeptide(L)'
;MPSSTIPPRRPTVLVTAALTAVVSAALLGAADGRAAPAENGVRAENGAPAETGAERARRLFLDHGPKAAVMTAAHRGQWRKAPENSVAALRAAFADGAEIVEADVRMTKDHVPVLMHDATVDRTTNGKGRVSDLTLAQLRGLRLRAGLGGRQAPLTGERVPTVADALKAARTLGLVNLDQAWEDREAVWRVMEETGTVRNGLFKSRAPVPEVKAFLGRHKGALYMHVVEDANAASVGEFGKGRPPAFEVVFDDVRDKVAAPAFVRGLRSTGRVWFNTMRDGFAARFTDEASLIDPARGWGRLIAAYGATVLQTDNVRALRSYLTTGAADRVPPGAVRVQAEGYAPGGEGKAYHDTDAGNRGDGPGRPGEGVDVCDHDGAVVVCWMRGSEWLTYTVDVPKTGPYTLKVRASSPYEPAGTYRIAFDGGRPGKAVRVAGTTAHQAFFLQDSHDPRQLTRGRHTVRLSLDEGAFQNWNLDYLQLEPGGNSRRAPFVPGGRKFYVQLK
;
A
#
# COMPACT_ATOMS: atom_id res chain seq x y z
N MET A 1 -25.90 -63.69 6.47
CA MET A 1 -25.38 -64.44 5.30
C MET A 1 -24.34 -63.58 4.61
N PRO A 2 -23.22 -64.18 4.16
CA PRO A 2 -21.91 -63.53 4.13
C PRO A 2 -21.32 -63.43 2.71
N SER A 3 -20.22 -62.69 2.56
CA SER A 3 -19.10 -62.96 1.63
C SER A 3 -18.18 -61.72 1.59
N SER A 4 -16.85 -61.75 1.76
CA SER A 4 -15.85 -62.73 2.20
C SER A 4 -14.54 -61.91 2.41
N THR A 5 -13.89 -61.98 3.59
CA THR A 5 -12.55 -62.55 3.89
C THR A 5 -11.48 -62.43 2.76
N ILE A 6 -10.37 -61.64 2.86
CA ILE A 6 -9.10 -61.78 3.67
C ILE A 6 -8.13 -62.85 3.08
N PRO A 7 -6.75 -62.79 3.12
CA PRO A 7 -5.73 -61.71 3.22
C PRO A 7 -4.38 -61.98 2.42
N PRO A 8 -3.12 -61.72 2.90
CA PRO A 8 -2.12 -60.85 2.22
C PRO A 8 -0.80 -61.56 1.78
N ARG A 9 0.18 -60.81 1.22
CA ARG A 9 1.63 -60.88 1.55
C ARG A 9 2.50 -59.88 0.73
N ARG A 10 3.50 -59.29 1.41
CA ARG A 10 4.66 -58.47 0.94
C ARG A 10 5.75 -59.36 0.27
N PRO A 11 6.98 -58.88 -0.03
CA PRO A 11 7.48 -57.65 -0.70
C PRO A 11 8.48 -57.98 -1.83
N THR A 12 8.89 -57.01 -2.68
CA THR A 12 10.28 -57.00 -3.21
C THR A 12 10.73 -55.59 -3.62
N VAL A 13 11.94 -55.25 -3.19
CA VAL A 13 12.72 -54.06 -3.54
C VAL A 13 13.39 -54.30 -4.89
N LEU A 14 13.43 -53.30 -5.77
CA LEU A 14 14.54 -53.17 -6.71
C LEU A 14 14.81 -51.70 -7.03
N VAL A 15 16.04 -51.30 -6.69
CA VAL A 15 16.68 -50.04 -7.01
C VAL A 15 17.33 -50.19 -8.38
N THR A 16 17.13 -49.23 -9.27
CA THR A 16 18.02 -49.04 -10.42
C THR A 16 18.18 -47.55 -10.71
N ALA A 17 19.40 -47.07 -10.46
CA ALA A 17 19.90 -45.79 -10.90
C ALA A 17 20.37 -45.90 -12.36
N ALA A 18 20.09 -44.89 -13.18
CA ALA A 18 20.69 -44.72 -14.49
C ALA A 18 21.32 -43.34 -14.57
N LEU A 19 22.66 -43.31 -14.47
CA LEU A 19 23.51 -42.23 -14.93
C LEU A 19 23.54 -42.25 -16.46
N THR A 20 23.46 -41.09 -17.10
CA THR A 20 23.89 -40.92 -18.49
C THR A 20 24.78 -39.69 -18.57
N ALA A 21 26.06 -39.93 -18.87
CA ALA A 21 27.01 -38.93 -19.32
C ALA A 21 27.14 -39.06 -20.84
N VAL A 22 27.12 -37.94 -21.56
CA VAL A 22 27.69 -37.87 -22.92
C VAL A 22 28.50 -36.59 -23.03
N VAL A 23 29.79 -36.79 -23.32
CA VAL A 23 30.78 -35.81 -23.73
C VAL A 23 30.88 -35.88 -25.26
N SER A 24 30.97 -34.73 -25.93
CA SER A 24 31.66 -34.48 -27.22
C SER A 24 31.40 -33.02 -27.63
N ALA A 25 32.25 -32.27 -28.31
CA ALA A 25 33.69 -32.23 -28.54
C ALA A 25 33.96 -30.85 -29.18
N ALA A 26 35.13 -30.28 -28.95
CA ALA A 26 35.54 -28.99 -29.48
C ALA A 26 35.81 -29.00 -31.00
N LEU A 27 35.60 -27.85 -31.64
CA LEU A 27 36.23 -27.49 -32.92
C LEU A 27 36.76 -26.06 -32.83
N LEU A 28 38.06 -25.93 -33.09
CA LEU A 28 38.82 -24.68 -33.14
C LEU A 28 38.54 -23.91 -34.44
N GLY A 29 38.56 -22.58 -34.33
CA GLY A 29 38.71 -21.64 -35.44
C GLY A 29 39.21 -20.29 -34.92
N ALA A 30 40.52 -20.05 -35.06
CA ALA A 30 41.22 -18.76 -34.95
C ALA A 30 40.74 -17.77 -36.04
N ALA A 31 40.96 -16.47 -36.04
CA ALA A 31 41.46 -15.42 -35.15
C ALA A 31 41.06 -14.08 -35.81
N ASP A 32 40.89 -13.02 -35.02
CA ASP A 32 41.13 -11.59 -35.35
C ASP A 32 40.61 -10.82 -34.12
N GLY A 33 41.40 -10.11 -33.31
CA GLY A 33 42.52 -9.27 -33.66
C GLY A 33 42.14 -7.81 -33.38
N ARG A 34 41.96 -7.43 -32.11
CA ARG A 34 42.08 -6.05 -31.61
C ARG A 34 42.16 -6.00 -30.09
N ALA A 35 43.36 -5.75 -29.60
CA ALA A 35 43.66 -5.45 -28.21
C ALA A 35 43.19 -4.03 -27.85
N ALA A 36 42.63 -3.87 -26.66
CA ALA A 36 42.45 -2.60 -25.96
C ALA A 36 42.95 -2.80 -24.51
N PRO A 37 43.47 -1.75 -23.85
CA PRO A 37 44.58 -1.87 -22.91
C PRO A 37 44.15 -2.34 -21.52
N ALA A 38 45.11 -2.97 -20.83
CA ALA A 38 45.01 -3.31 -19.42
C ALA A 38 45.04 -2.04 -18.57
N GLU A 39 43.92 -1.74 -17.90
CA GLU A 39 43.92 -0.87 -16.73
C GLU A 39 43.98 -1.71 -15.46
N ASN A 40 44.98 -1.40 -14.64
CA ASN A 40 45.23 -1.97 -13.32
C ASN A 40 44.03 -1.77 -12.39
N GLY A 41 43.11 -2.74 -12.38
CA GLY A 41 42.09 -2.85 -11.34
C GLY A 41 42.69 -3.44 -10.08
N VAL A 42 42.98 -2.59 -9.10
CA VAL A 42 43.18 -3.01 -7.71
C VAL A 42 41.94 -3.81 -7.30
N ARG A 43 42.06 -5.14 -7.18
CA ARG A 43 41.06 -5.96 -6.51
C ARG A 43 41.07 -5.56 -5.03
N ALA A 44 40.14 -4.68 -4.66
CA ALA A 44 39.74 -4.54 -3.27
C ALA A 44 38.91 -5.77 -2.89
N GLU A 45 39.59 -6.85 -2.51
CA GLU A 45 39.01 -7.82 -1.59
C GLU A 45 38.87 -7.12 -0.23
N ASN A 46 37.65 -6.70 0.10
CA ASN A 46 37.28 -6.38 1.48
C ASN A 46 35.87 -6.92 1.71
N GLY A 47 35.81 -8.20 2.11
CA GLY A 47 34.62 -8.96 2.44
C GLY A 47 33.96 -8.55 3.76
N ALA A 48 33.54 -7.29 3.89
CA ALA A 48 32.50 -6.95 4.86
C ALA A 48 31.14 -7.40 4.29
N PRO A 49 30.27 -8.08 5.06
CA PRO A 49 28.93 -8.39 4.60
C PRO A 49 28.22 -7.08 4.22
N ALA A 50 27.55 -7.06 3.07
CA ALA A 50 26.77 -5.91 2.65
C ALA A 50 25.73 -5.56 3.73
N GLU A 51 25.65 -4.28 4.12
CA GLU A 51 24.67 -3.76 5.09
C GLU A 51 23.27 -4.26 4.72
N THR A 52 22.63 -4.98 5.64
CA THR A 52 21.27 -5.50 5.42
C THR A 52 20.26 -4.34 5.30
N GLY A 53 19.08 -4.61 4.74
CA GLY A 53 18.01 -3.62 4.70
C GLY A 53 17.60 -3.12 6.08
N ALA A 54 17.57 -4.02 7.07
CA ALA A 54 17.28 -3.70 8.46
C ALA A 54 18.34 -2.79 9.11
N GLU A 55 19.63 -3.06 8.88
CA GLU A 55 20.71 -2.22 9.41
C GLU A 55 20.69 -0.83 8.81
N ARG A 56 20.50 -0.73 7.48
CA ARG A 56 20.35 0.55 6.79
C ARG A 56 19.14 1.33 7.31
N ALA A 57 17.97 0.70 7.41
CA ALA A 57 16.76 1.34 7.90
C ALA A 57 16.94 1.86 9.33
N ARG A 58 17.57 1.06 10.22
CA ARG A 58 17.89 1.47 11.59
C ARG A 58 18.84 2.66 11.62
N ARG A 59 19.92 2.61 10.84
CA ARG A 59 20.91 3.70 10.77
C ARG A 59 20.27 4.99 10.27
N LEU A 60 19.46 4.92 9.21
CA LEU A 60 18.69 6.04 8.71
C LEU A 60 17.77 6.56 9.81
N PHE A 61 16.96 5.72 10.44
CA PHE A 61 16.02 6.15 11.48
C PHE A 61 16.69 6.90 12.64
N LEU A 62 17.90 6.50 13.05
CA LEU A 62 18.66 7.18 14.10
C LEU A 62 19.34 8.48 13.62
N ASP A 63 19.63 8.60 12.32
CA ASP A 63 20.15 9.83 11.72
C ASP A 63 19.03 10.87 11.56
N HIS A 64 19.08 11.91 12.38
CA HIS A 64 18.21 13.08 12.31
C HIS A 64 19.01 14.35 11.97
N GLY A 65 20.17 14.21 11.32
CA GLY A 65 20.97 15.35 10.86
C GLY A 65 20.20 16.24 9.86
N PRO A 66 20.68 17.46 9.58
CA PRO A 66 19.98 18.41 8.71
C PRO A 66 19.81 17.90 7.27
N LYS A 67 20.61 16.93 6.84
CA LYS A 67 20.55 16.28 5.50
C LYS A 67 19.86 14.91 5.52
N ALA A 68 19.24 14.53 6.64
CA ALA A 68 18.58 13.23 6.76
C ALA A 68 17.51 13.09 5.67
N ALA A 69 17.62 12.02 4.87
CA ALA A 69 16.66 11.70 3.83
C ALA A 69 15.28 11.37 4.43
N VAL A 70 14.23 11.62 3.66
CA VAL A 70 12.86 11.20 3.99
C VAL A 70 12.76 9.68 3.86
N MET A 71 12.33 9.01 4.94
CA MET A 71 12.07 7.58 4.95
C MET A 71 10.59 7.30 4.63
N THR A 72 10.33 6.14 4.03
CA THR A 72 8.99 5.65 3.74
C THR A 72 8.58 4.58 4.74
N ALA A 73 7.44 4.80 5.40
CA ALA A 73 6.78 3.81 6.23
C ALA A 73 5.49 3.30 5.55
N ALA A 74 5.34 1.98 5.42
CA ALA A 74 4.15 1.38 4.83
C ALA A 74 3.11 1.05 5.93
N HIS A 75 1.96 1.70 5.89
CA HIS A 75 0.87 1.48 6.84
C HIS A 75 0.24 0.09 6.65
N ARG A 76 0.27 -0.74 7.70
CA ARG A 76 -0.19 -2.14 7.69
C ARG A 76 0.41 -3.02 6.59
N GLY A 77 1.59 -2.64 6.08
CA GLY A 77 2.24 -3.24 4.91
C GLY A 77 1.60 -2.84 3.58
N GLN A 78 1.99 -3.51 2.49
CA GLN A 78 1.49 -3.21 1.14
C GLN A 78 0.14 -3.91 0.89
N TRP A 79 -0.92 -3.42 1.54
CA TRP A 79 -2.23 -4.04 1.52
C TRP A 79 -2.88 -4.04 0.12
N ARG A 80 -2.43 -3.18 -0.80
CA ARG A 80 -2.87 -3.22 -2.20
C ARG A 80 -2.44 -4.49 -2.94
N LYS A 81 -1.54 -5.31 -2.37
CA LYS A 81 -1.04 -6.56 -2.97
C LYS A 81 -1.34 -7.83 -2.17
N ALA A 82 -1.59 -7.70 -0.89
CA ALA A 82 -1.81 -8.81 0.05
C ALA A 82 -2.72 -8.31 1.19
N PRO A 83 -3.33 -9.18 2.01
CA PRO A 83 -4.11 -8.73 3.16
C PRO A 83 -3.33 -7.76 4.07
N GLU A 84 -3.98 -6.71 4.57
CA GLU A 84 -3.38 -5.84 5.60
C GLU A 84 -2.85 -6.67 6.79
N ASN A 85 -1.79 -6.20 7.43
CA ASN A 85 -1.20 -6.86 8.60
C ASN A 85 -0.78 -8.34 8.37
N SER A 86 -0.47 -8.72 7.13
CA SER A 86 0.08 -10.04 6.78
C SER A 86 1.59 -10.00 6.55
N VAL A 87 2.25 -11.15 6.71
CA VAL A 87 3.67 -11.31 6.34
C VAL A 87 3.89 -11.03 4.84
N ALA A 88 2.92 -11.38 3.99
CA ALA A 88 2.97 -11.08 2.56
C ALA A 88 2.92 -9.57 2.28
N ALA A 89 2.03 -8.82 2.95
CA ALA A 89 1.96 -7.36 2.82
C ALA A 89 3.25 -6.69 3.32
N LEU A 90 3.80 -7.15 4.44
CA LEU A 90 5.07 -6.66 4.98
C LEU A 90 6.23 -6.88 3.99
N ARG A 91 6.37 -8.09 3.43
CA ARG A 91 7.39 -8.38 2.42
C ARG A 91 7.21 -7.56 1.15
N ALA A 92 5.96 -7.40 0.70
CA ALA A 92 5.63 -6.60 -0.47
C ALA A 92 5.94 -5.11 -0.27
N ALA A 93 5.77 -4.57 0.94
CA ALA A 93 6.15 -3.20 1.26
C ALA A 93 7.66 -2.98 1.20
N PHE A 94 8.46 -3.88 1.80
CA PHE A 94 9.93 -3.80 1.69
C PHE A 94 10.40 -3.95 0.24
N ALA A 95 9.77 -4.84 -0.55
CA ALA A 95 10.07 -4.98 -1.98
C ALA A 95 9.70 -3.73 -2.80
N ASP A 96 8.72 -2.96 -2.35
CA ASP A 96 8.36 -1.66 -2.93
C ASP A 96 9.25 -0.52 -2.46
N GLY A 97 10.13 -0.80 -1.50
CA GLY A 97 11.18 0.09 -1.07
C GLY A 97 10.88 0.88 0.20
N ALA A 98 9.87 0.48 0.98
CA ALA A 98 9.70 1.02 2.33
C ALA A 98 10.90 0.65 3.20
N GLU A 99 11.37 1.56 4.05
CA GLU A 99 12.37 1.25 5.09
C GLU A 99 11.71 0.73 6.37
N ILE A 100 10.45 1.10 6.59
CA ILE A 100 9.67 0.78 7.78
C ILE A 100 8.33 0.19 7.33
N VAL A 101 7.86 -0.84 8.01
CA VAL A 101 6.48 -1.32 7.89
C VAL A 101 5.81 -1.11 9.22
N GLU A 102 4.71 -0.36 9.24
CA GLU A 102 3.85 -0.27 10.40
C GLU A 102 2.95 -1.51 10.45
N ALA A 103 2.74 -2.04 11.65
CA ALA A 103 1.88 -3.18 11.91
C ALA A 103 1.18 -3.04 13.26
N ASP A 104 -0.12 -3.35 13.27
CA ASP A 104 -0.97 -3.25 14.45
C ASP A 104 -0.89 -4.51 15.30
N VAL A 105 -0.73 -4.36 16.61
CA VAL A 105 -0.61 -5.48 17.54
C VAL A 105 -1.87 -5.63 18.40
N ARG A 106 -2.35 -6.87 18.53
CA ARG A 106 -3.37 -7.27 19.50
C ARG A 106 -2.95 -8.51 20.26
N MET A 107 -3.46 -8.66 21.47
CA MET A 107 -3.18 -9.82 22.32
C MET A 107 -4.28 -10.89 22.20
N THR A 108 -3.88 -12.15 22.02
CA THR A 108 -4.80 -13.30 22.07
C THR A 108 -5.20 -13.66 23.50
N LYS A 109 -6.21 -14.52 23.65
CA LYS A 109 -6.64 -15.07 24.94
C LYS A 109 -5.51 -15.76 25.72
N ASP A 110 -4.61 -16.41 25.01
CA ASP A 110 -3.43 -17.12 25.53
C ASP A 110 -2.15 -16.26 25.53
N HIS A 111 -2.31 -14.93 25.53
CA HIS A 111 -1.24 -13.93 25.67
C HIS A 111 -0.14 -14.01 24.60
N VAL A 112 -0.51 -14.31 23.36
CA VAL A 112 0.40 -14.23 22.21
C VAL A 112 0.11 -12.97 21.39
N PRO A 113 1.09 -12.08 21.16
CA PRO A 113 0.87 -10.90 20.33
C PRO A 113 0.76 -11.28 18.85
N VAL A 114 -0.30 -10.84 18.19
CA VAL A 114 -0.62 -11.09 16.78
C VAL A 114 -0.80 -9.79 16.02
N LEU A 115 -0.64 -9.84 14.69
CA LEU A 115 -0.94 -8.68 13.85
C LEU A 115 -2.43 -8.62 13.51
N MET A 116 -3.10 -7.57 13.97
CA MET A 116 -4.51 -7.29 13.71
C MET A 116 -4.81 -5.84 14.09
N HIS A 117 -5.43 -5.08 13.19
CA HIS A 117 -5.85 -3.71 13.52
C HIS A 117 -7.07 -3.68 14.45
N ASP A 118 -8.12 -4.38 14.03
CA ASP A 118 -9.42 -4.34 14.68
C ASP A 118 -9.38 -5.12 16.01
N ALA A 119 -10.25 -4.75 16.95
CA ALA A 119 -10.45 -5.53 18.16
C ALA A 119 -11.10 -6.91 17.88
N THR A 120 -11.69 -7.09 16.70
CA THR A 120 -12.33 -8.33 16.25
C THR A 120 -11.73 -8.84 14.95
N VAL A 121 -11.94 -10.12 14.64
CA VAL A 121 -11.40 -10.75 13.43
C VAL A 121 -12.34 -10.62 12.21
N ASP A 122 -13.55 -10.11 12.41
CA ASP A 122 -14.68 -10.18 11.47
C ASP A 122 -14.39 -9.54 10.11
N ARG A 123 -13.79 -8.34 10.10
CA ARG A 123 -13.55 -7.59 8.87
C ARG A 123 -12.50 -8.26 7.99
N THR A 124 -11.39 -8.68 8.58
CA THR A 124 -10.20 -9.11 7.83
C THR A 124 -10.06 -10.63 7.72
N THR A 125 -10.96 -11.42 8.31
CA THR A 125 -10.90 -12.89 8.25
C THR A 125 -12.24 -13.54 7.89
N ASN A 126 -12.26 -14.87 7.82
CA ASN A 126 -13.48 -15.68 7.78
C ASN A 126 -14.05 -16.05 9.16
N GLY A 127 -13.46 -15.57 10.26
CA GLY A 127 -13.93 -15.80 11.62
C GLY A 127 -14.84 -14.68 12.13
N LYS A 128 -15.22 -14.78 13.40
CA LYS A 128 -15.94 -13.75 14.16
C LYS A 128 -15.45 -13.70 15.60
N GLY A 129 -15.60 -12.54 16.24
CA GLY A 129 -15.34 -12.36 17.68
C GLY A 129 -14.08 -11.57 17.97
N ARG A 130 -13.89 -11.24 19.26
CA ARG A 130 -12.75 -10.43 19.71
C ARG A 130 -11.46 -11.23 19.65
N VAL A 131 -10.36 -10.59 19.28
CA VAL A 131 -9.03 -11.21 19.28
C VAL A 131 -8.67 -11.72 20.69
N SER A 132 -9.03 -10.94 21.72
CA SER A 132 -8.81 -11.27 23.14
C SER A 132 -9.58 -12.50 23.63
N ASP A 133 -10.61 -12.95 22.91
CA ASP A 133 -11.42 -14.11 23.29
C ASP A 133 -10.97 -15.41 22.58
N LEU A 134 -10.03 -15.30 21.64
CA LEU A 134 -9.54 -16.39 20.80
C LEU A 134 -8.10 -16.76 21.15
N THR A 135 -7.79 -18.05 21.22
CA THR A 135 -6.40 -18.53 21.34
C THR A 135 -5.66 -18.40 20.01
N LEU A 136 -4.33 -18.39 20.04
CA LEU A 136 -3.53 -18.41 18.82
C LEU A 136 -3.89 -19.60 17.90
N ALA A 137 -4.18 -20.77 18.48
CA ALA A 137 -4.58 -21.94 17.72
C ALA A 137 -5.90 -21.70 16.94
N GLN A 138 -6.89 -21.06 17.57
CA GLN A 138 -8.14 -20.69 16.92
C GLN A 138 -7.91 -19.66 15.81
N LEU A 139 -7.11 -18.60 16.08
CA LEU A 139 -6.78 -17.58 15.09
C LEU A 139 -6.02 -18.13 13.90
N ARG A 140 -5.07 -19.05 14.13
CA ARG A 140 -4.36 -19.74 13.05
C ARG A 140 -5.30 -20.58 12.20
N GLY A 141 -6.46 -21.00 12.72
CA GLY A 141 -7.51 -21.67 11.94
C GLY A 141 -8.10 -20.78 10.84
N LEU A 142 -8.13 -19.46 11.04
CA LEU A 142 -8.76 -18.49 10.16
C LEU A 142 -7.92 -18.19 8.90
N ARG A 143 -8.57 -17.60 7.89
CA ARG A 143 -7.92 -17.08 6.68
C ARG A 143 -8.19 -15.60 6.53
N LEU A 144 -7.14 -14.87 6.17
CA LEU A 144 -7.23 -13.44 5.90
C LEU A 144 -7.92 -13.17 4.57
N ARG A 145 -8.67 -12.07 4.51
CA ARG A 145 -9.27 -11.51 3.30
C ARG A 145 -8.31 -10.56 2.62
N ALA A 146 -8.39 -10.46 1.30
CA ALA A 146 -7.53 -9.57 0.52
C ALA A 146 -7.72 -8.10 0.90
N GLY A 147 -6.71 -7.26 0.62
CA GLY A 147 -6.79 -5.83 0.80
C GLY A 147 -7.09 -5.42 2.24
N LEU A 148 -8.04 -4.50 2.38
CA LEU A 148 -8.56 -4.02 3.66
C LEU A 148 -9.70 -4.91 4.21
N GLY A 149 -9.88 -6.11 3.67
CA GLY A 149 -10.94 -7.02 4.08
C GLY A 149 -12.34 -6.54 3.72
N GLY A 150 -13.33 -6.87 4.55
CA GLY A 150 -14.74 -6.64 4.28
C GLY A 150 -15.46 -7.91 3.82
N ARG A 151 -16.79 -7.92 3.99
CA ARG A 151 -17.61 -9.14 3.84
C ARG A 151 -17.47 -9.81 2.47
N GLN A 152 -17.35 -9.02 1.40
CA GLN A 152 -17.24 -9.51 0.02
C GLN A 152 -15.78 -9.65 -0.46
N ALA A 153 -14.79 -9.21 0.32
CA ALA A 153 -13.40 -9.36 -0.06
C ALA A 153 -13.01 -10.85 -0.14
N PRO A 154 -12.30 -11.28 -1.21
CA PRO A 154 -11.90 -12.67 -1.39
C PRO A 154 -11.06 -13.19 -0.23
N LEU A 155 -11.28 -14.44 0.16
CA LEU A 155 -10.39 -15.14 1.09
C LEU A 155 -9.07 -15.50 0.41
N THR A 156 -7.98 -15.36 1.16
CA THR A 156 -6.63 -15.69 0.70
C THR A 156 -6.12 -16.96 1.38
N GLY A 157 -4.93 -17.41 0.98
CA GLY A 157 -4.21 -18.48 1.67
C GLY A 157 -3.50 -18.03 2.95
N GLU A 158 -3.42 -16.72 3.21
CA GLU A 158 -2.71 -16.14 4.35
C GLU A 158 -3.49 -16.38 5.65
N ARG A 159 -2.75 -16.47 6.76
CA ARG A 159 -3.28 -16.62 8.12
C ARG A 159 -2.88 -15.40 8.94
N VAL A 160 -3.58 -15.19 10.07
CA VAL A 160 -3.21 -14.15 11.05
C VAL A 160 -1.78 -14.44 11.55
N PRO A 161 -0.80 -13.56 11.31
CA PRO A 161 0.56 -13.79 11.76
C PRO A 161 0.75 -13.37 13.22
N THR A 162 1.68 -14.01 13.91
CA THR A 162 2.18 -13.49 15.20
C THR A 162 3.14 -12.33 14.97
N VAL A 163 3.38 -11.52 16.00
CA VAL A 163 4.47 -10.52 15.98
C VAL A 163 5.83 -11.21 15.72
N ALA A 164 6.03 -12.43 16.22
CA ALA A 164 7.23 -13.22 15.96
C ALA A 164 7.40 -13.54 14.46
N ASP A 165 6.31 -13.91 13.76
CA ASP A 165 6.33 -14.21 12.33
C ASP A 165 6.71 -12.96 11.52
N ALA A 166 6.16 -11.80 11.88
CA ALA A 166 6.44 -10.52 11.23
C ALA A 166 7.89 -10.06 11.43
N LEU A 167 8.39 -10.10 12.68
CA LEU A 167 9.76 -9.71 13.00
C LEU A 167 10.80 -10.64 12.36
N LYS A 168 10.55 -11.95 12.34
CA LYS A 168 11.40 -12.90 11.60
C LYS A 168 11.43 -12.60 10.11
N ALA A 169 10.28 -12.25 9.51
CA ALA A 169 10.22 -11.87 8.11
C ALA A 169 10.96 -10.55 7.82
N ALA A 170 10.94 -9.60 8.76
CA ALA A 170 11.61 -8.30 8.62
C ALA A 170 13.11 -8.32 8.96
N ARG A 171 13.63 -9.41 9.54
CA ARG A 171 14.96 -9.49 10.19
C ARG A 171 16.09 -8.83 9.39
N THR A 172 16.14 -9.05 8.08
CA THR A 172 17.15 -8.47 7.17
C THR A 172 16.60 -7.39 6.25
N LEU A 173 15.29 -7.11 6.28
CA LEU A 173 14.62 -6.25 5.31
C LEU A 173 14.46 -4.80 5.78
N GLY A 174 14.07 -4.58 7.05
CA GLY A 174 13.80 -3.23 7.54
C GLY A 174 13.32 -3.19 8.99
N LEU A 175 12.77 -2.04 9.39
CA LEU A 175 12.15 -1.84 10.70
C LEU A 175 10.66 -2.20 10.68
N VAL A 176 10.15 -2.62 11.83
CA VAL A 176 8.71 -2.81 12.06
C VAL A 176 8.26 -1.83 13.13
N ASN A 177 7.45 -0.84 12.75
CA ASN A 177 6.77 0.03 13.72
C ASN A 177 5.55 -0.70 14.28
N LEU A 178 5.47 -0.84 15.59
CA LEU A 178 4.46 -1.66 16.27
C LEU A 178 3.42 -0.73 16.89
N ASP A 179 2.31 -0.55 16.20
CA ASP A 179 1.17 0.21 16.70
C ASP A 179 0.32 -0.65 17.64
N GLN A 180 -0.41 0.01 18.55
CA GLN A 180 -1.27 -0.62 19.56
C GLN A 180 -0.54 -1.59 20.52
N ALA A 181 0.80 -1.64 20.44
CA ALA A 181 1.65 -2.55 21.21
C ALA A 181 2.07 -1.99 22.58
N TRP A 182 1.79 -0.72 22.89
CA TRP A 182 2.40 -0.08 24.06
C TRP A 182 1.96 -0.70 25.39
N GLU A 183 0.68 -1.00 25.55
CA GLU A 183 0.17 -1.66 26.77
C GLU A 183 0.78 -3.06 26.95
N ASP A 184 1.03 -3.76 25.83
CA ASP A 184 1.63 -5.10 25.79
C ASP A 184 3.14 -5.10 25.53
N ARG A 185 3.81 -3.96 25.70
CA ARG A 185 5.21 -3.74 25.25
C ARG A 185 6.22 -4.72 25.86
N GLU A 186 6.00 -5.17 27.09
CA GLU A 186 6.86 -6.15 27.76
C GLU A 186 6.75 -7.55 27.12
N ALA A 187 5.53 -7.96 26.73
CA ALA A 187 5.32 -9.22 26.01
C ALA A 187 5.91 -9.15 24.60
N VAL A 188 5.72 -8.01 23.92
CA VAL A 188 6.28 -7.76 22.59
C VAL A 188 7.81 -7.69 22.62
N TRP A 189 8.40 -7.06 23.65
CA TRP A 189 9.85 -7.04 23.85
C TRP A 189 10.42 -8.46 24.03
N ARG A 190 9.78 -9.29 24.85
CA ARG A 190 10.18 -10.70 25.02
C ARG A 190 10.21 -11.45 23.69
N VAL A 191 9.20 -11.25 22.85
CA VAL A 191 9.18 -11.83 21.49
C VAL A 191 10.37 -11.33 20.65
N MET A 192 10.74 -10.06 20.75
CA MET A 192 11.92 -9.55 20.04
C MET A 192 13.22 -10.18 20.54
N GLU A 193 13.37 -10.41 21.84
CA GLU A 193 14.53 -11.11 22.41
C GLU A 193 14.59 -12.56 21.93
N GLU A 194 13.49 -13.31 22.08
CA GLU A 194 13.39 -14.72 21.67
C GLU A 194 13.64 -14.93 20.18
N THR A 195 13.30 -13.94 19.35
CA THR A 195 13.52 -14.00 17.90
C THR A 195 14.84 -13.38 17.44
N GLY A 196 15.59 -12.74 18.34
CA GLY A 196 16.82 -12.02 18.00
C GLY A 196 16.59 -10.82 17.07
N THR A 197 15.48 -10.10 17.28
CA THR A 197 15.00 -8.97 16.43
C THR A 197 14.78 -7.66 17.20
N VAL A 198 15.37 -7.52 18.40
CA VAL A 198 15.35 -6.27 19.20
C VAL A 198 15.86 -5.03 18.44
N ARG A 199 16.57 -5.24 17.32
CA ARG A 199 17.05 -4.17 16.45
C ARG A 199 16.06 -3.74 15.35
N ASN A 200 15.03 -4.56 15.07
CA ASN A 200 14.02 -4.32 14.04
C ASN A 200 12.78 -3.61 14.59
N GLY A 201 12.40 -3.88 15.84
CA GLY A 201 11.21 -3.33 16.45
C GLY A 201 11.30 -1.85 16.80
N LEU A 202 10.27 -1.08 16.46
CA LEU A 202 10.08 0.32 16.82
C LEU A 202 8.74 0.49 17.53
N PHE A 203 8.77 0.74 18.84
CA PHE A 203 7.58 1.06 19.61
C PHE A 203 7.15 2.52 19.36
N LYS A 204 5.85 2.79 19.48
CA LYS A 204 5.32 4.14 19.58
C LYS A 204 4.21 4.24 20.60
N SER A 205 4.04 5.41 21.20
CA SER A 205 2.90 5.71 22.09
C SER A 205 2.77 7.19 22.39
N ARG A 206 1.65 7.56 23.05
CA ARG A 206 1.43 8.86 23.72
C ARG A 206 1.71 8.78 25.23
N ALA A 207 2.32 7.70 25.71
CA ALA A 207 2.40 7.40 27.14
C ALA A 207 3.20 8.45 27.93
N PRO A 208 2.93 8.61 29.24
CA PRO A 208 3.67 9.53 30.08
C PRO A 208 5.19 9.31 30.00
N VAL A 209 5.94 10.40 29.92
CA VAL A 209 7.41 10.34 29.74
C VAL A 209 8.14 9.53 30.82
N PRO A 210 7.76 9.58 32.12
CA PRO A 210 8.39 8.74 33.14
C PRO A 210 8.25 7.24 32.86
N GLU A 211 7.09 6.82 32.35
CA GLU A 211 6.82 5.42 32.00
C GLU A 211 7.69 4.96 30.81
N VAL A 212 7.77 5.81 29.77
CA VAL A 212 8.64 5.58 28.62
C VAL A 212 10.09 5.48 29.05
N LYS A 213 10.57 6.41 29.89
CA LYS A 213 11.94 6.41 30.42
C LYS A 213 12.24 5.16 31.24
N ALA A 214 11.28 4.69 32.05
CA ALA A 214 11.44 3.44 32.80
C ALA A 214 11.59 2.23 31.87
N PHE A 215 10.76 2.14 30.82
CA PHE A 215 10.86 1.08 29.81
C PHE A 215 12.21 1.09 29.08
N LEU A 216 12.63 2.25 28.54
CA LEU A 216 13.93 2.41 27.86
C LEU A 216 15.13 2.24 28.80
N GLY A 217 14.91 2.49 30.10
CA GLY A 217 15.87 2.24 31.16
C GLY A 217 16.17 0.75 31.33
N ARG A 218 15.12 -0.07 31.38
CA ARG A 218 15.18 -1.54 31.48
C ARG A 218 15.67 -2.19 30.18
N HIS A 219 15.13 -1.76 29.04
CA HIS A 219 15.32 -2.39 27.74
C HIS A 219 16.27 -1.57 26.87
N LYS A 220 17.56 -1.69 27.16
CA LYS A 220 18.61 -0.94 26.47
C LYS A 220 18.59 -1.25 24.97
N GLY A 221 18.54 -0.20 24.16
CA GLY A 221 18.58 -0.29 22.69
C GLY A 221 17.22 -0.45 22.03
N ALA A 222 16.13 -0.54 22.80
CA ALA A 222 14.76 -0.44 22.29
C ALA A 222 14.58 0.88 21.53
N LEU A 223 13.99 0.81 20.34
CA LEU A 223 13.60 2.00 19.60
C LEU A 223 12.21 2.43 20.03
N TYR A 224 12.05 3.74 20.20
CA TYR A 224 10.79 4.36 20.57
C TYR A 224 10.59 5.65 19.78
N MET A 225 9.35 5.88 19.34
CA MET A 225 8.88 7.12 18.74
C MET A 225 7.73 7.67 19.60
N HIS A 226 7.83 8.93 20.03
CA HIS A 226 6.75 9.54 20.80
C HIS A 226 5.72 10.14 19.85
N VAL A 227 4.44 9.83 20.08
CA VAL A 227 3.34 10.44 19.32
C VAL A 227 2.89 11.70 20.04
N VAL A 228 2.83 12.80 19.31
CA VAL A 228 2.60 14.14 19.84
C VAL A 228 1.41 14.79 19.12
N GLU A 229 0.50 15.33 19.92
CA GLU A 229 -0.69 16.07 19.52
C GLU A 229 -0.91 17.25 20.49
N ASP A 230 -1.89 18.10 20.22
CA ASP A 230 -2.10 19.32 21.00
C ASP A 230 -2.32 19.06 22.50
N ALA A 231 -2.96 17.94 22.85
CA ALA A 231 -3.23 17.56 24.23
C ALA A 231 -1.97 17.22 25.03
N ASN A 232 -0.91 16.71 24.38
CA ASN A 232 0.32 16.27 25.04
C ASN A 232 1.57 17.02 24.59
N ALA A 233 1.46 18.12 23.85
CA ALA A 233 2.60 18.87 23.29
C ALA A 233 3.69 19.23 24.31
N ALA A 234 3.34 19.43 25.59
CA ALA A 234 4.27 19.72 26.68
C ALA A 234 5.22 18.55 27.01
N SER A 235 4.82 17.30 26.71
CA SER A 235 5.60 16.08 27.02
C SER A 235 6.96 16.06 26.32
N VAL A 236 7.08 16.73 25.17
CA VAL A 236 8.34 16.86 24.41
C VAL A 236 9.44 17.47 25.27
N GLY A 237 9.10 18.43 26.13
CA GLY A 237 10.03 19.06 27.07
C GLY A 237 10.49 18.11 28.17
N GLU A 238 9.59 17.26 28.67
CA GLU A 238 9.83 16.34 29.79
C GLU A 238 10.89 15.27 29.48
N PHE A 239 11.13 14.96 28.21
CA PHE A 239 12.21 14.05 27.81
C PHE A 239 13.60 14.60 28.17
N GLY A 240 13.79 15.92 28.18
CA GLY A 240 15.08 16.55 28.44
C GLY A 240 16.17 16.07 27.46
N LYS A 241 17.32 15.63 27.98
CA LYS A 241 18.43 15.10 27.15
C LYS A 241 18.16 13.69 26.57
N GLY A 242 17.16 12.98 27.09
CA GLY A 242 16.81 11.61 26.68
C GLY A 242 15.69 11.55 25.64
N ARG A 243 15.67 12.49 24.68
CA ARG A 243 14.63 12.53 23.63
C ARG A 243 14.68 11.29 22.74
N PRO A 244 13.52 10.79 22.28
CA PRO A 244 13.48 9.71 21.31
C PRO A 244 14.06 10.15 19.95
N PRO A 245 14.53 9.20 19.12
CA PRO A 245 15.05 9.48 17.80
C PRO A 245 14.00 10.02 16.81
N ALA A 246 12.71 9.88 17.11
CA ALA A 246 11.63 10.37 16.27
C ALA A 246 10.40 10.80 17.08
N PHE A 247 9.63 11.71 16.48
CA PHE A 247 8.31 12.14 16.92
C PHE A 247 7.31 12.00 15.79
N GLU A 248 6.21 11.30 16.05
CA GLU A 248 5.03 11.30 15.17
C GLU A 248 4.15 12.48 15.56
N VAL A 249 3.90 13.37 14.62
CA VAL A 249 3.12 14.59 14.86
C VAL A 249 1.74 14.40 14.25
N VAL A 250 0.72 14.53 15.08
CA VAL A 250 -0.69 14.39 14.69
C VAL A 250 -1.40 15.71 14.92
N PHE A 251 -2.03 16.23 13.87
CA PHE A 251 -2.82 17.46 13.89
C PHE A 251 -3.94 17.39 12.85
N ASP A 252 -5.11 17.93 13.17
CA ASP A 252 -6.24 17.99 12.24
C ASP A 252 -6.45 19.41 11.66
N ASP A 253 -5.91 20.43 12.33
CA ASP A 253 -5.90 21.81 11.85
C ASP A 253 -4.48 22.36 11.72
N VAL A 254 -4.20 23.07 10.63
CA VAL A 254 -2.89 23.74 10.43
C VAL A 254 -2.60 24.83 11.47
N ARG A 255 -3.60 25.25 12.25
CA ARG A 255 -3.51 26.21 13.36
C ARG A 255 -3.15 25.55 14.69
N ASP A 256 -3.13 24.22 14.76
CA ASP A 256 -2.77 23.47 15.97
C ASP A 256 -1.37 23.85 16.46
N LYS A 257 -1.19 23.78 17.78
CA LYS A 257 0.09 24.13 18.41
C LYS A 257 1.21 23.24 17.89
N VAL A 258 0.93 21.96 17.71
CA VAL A 258 1.92 21.00 17.21
C VAL A 258 2.22 21.16 15.72
N ALA A 259 1.33 21.81 14.96
CA ALA A 259 1.55 22.17 13.56
C ALA A 259 2.37 23.46 13.39
N ALA A 260 2.53 24.25 14.46
CA ALA A 260 3.24 25.53 14.40
C ALA A 260 4.70 25.34 13.92
N PRO A 261 5.19 26.17 12.98
CA PRO A 261 6.53 26.00 12.40
C PRO A 261 7.66 25.97 13.44
N ALA A 262 7.53 26.73 14.54
CA ALA A 262 8.51 26.72 15.63
C ALA A 262 8.53 25.38 16.39
N PHE A 263 7.35 24.79 16.63
CA PHE A 263 7.23 23.50 17.32
C PHE A 263 7.88 22.39 16.49
N VAL A 264 7.51 22.28 15.22
CA VAL A 264 8.03 21.23 14.34
C VAL A 264 9.52 21.37 14.08
N ARG A 265 10.05 22.59 13.91
CA ARG A 265 11.51 22.84 13.87
C ARG A 265 12.20 22.41 15.17
N GLY A 266 11.56 22.65 16.32
CA GLY A 266 12.04 22.20 17.62
C GLY A 266 12.20 20.69 17.68
N LEU A 267 11.19 19.93 17.23
CA LEU A 267 11.27 18.46 17.12
C LEU A 267 12.41 18.04 16.18
N ARG A 268 12.43 18.64 14.98
CA ARG A 268 13.39 18.34 13.91
C ARG A 268 14.85 18.54 14.32
N SER A 269 15.11 19.45 15.26
CA SER A 269 16.46 19.71 15.80
C SER A 269 17.01 18.58 16.68
N THR A 270 16.15 17.67 17.15
CA THR A 270 16.53 16.60 18.10
C THR A 270 16.09 15.20 17.67
N GLY A 271 15.32 15.07 16.59
CA GLY A 271 14.82 13.80 16.11
C GLY A 271 14.19 13.92 14.73
N ARG A 272 13.80 12.78 14.18
CA ARG A 272 12.98 12.70 12.97
C ARG A 272 11.56 13.19 13.26
N VAL A 273 10.97 13.89 12.30
CA VAL A 273 9.56 14.24 12.27
C VAL A 273 8.83 13.26 11.34
N TRP A 274 7.87 12.54 11.89
CA TRP A 274 7.03 11.56 11.22
C TRP A 274 5.63 12.11 11.03
N PHE A 275 5.08 12.00 9.82
CA PHE A 275 3.69 12.30 9.51
C PHE A 275 2.98 11.13 8.85
N ASN A 276 1.70 11.01 9.11
CA ASN A 276 0.80 10.03 8.52
C ASN A 276 -0.02 10.72 7.41
N THR A 277 -0.03 10.16 6.20
CA THR A 277 -0.75 10.69 5.03
C THR A 277 -1.88 9.81 4.51
N MET A 278 -2.43 8.87 5.28
CA MET A 278 -3.41 7.90 4.77
C MET A 278 -4.79 8.53 4.59
N ARG A 279 -5.14 9.49 5.45
CA ARG A 279 -6.47 10.12 5.50
C ARG A 279 -6.43 11.47 6.20
N ASP A 280 -7.52 12.23 6.07
CA ASP A 280 -7.69 13.51 6.74
C ASP A 280 -7.65 13.32 8.29
N GLY A 281 -7.19 14.38 8.96
CA GLY A 281 -7.14 14.47 10.43
C GLY A 281 -5.85 13.95 11.09
N PHE A 282 -4.96 13.29 10.34
CA PHE A 282 -3.65 12.91 10.89
C PHE A 282 -2.57 13.97 10.64
N ALA A 283 -2.66 14.67 9.51
CA ALA A 283 -1.77 15.78 9.16
C ALA A 283 -2.58 16.83 8.38
N ALA A 284 -3.64 17.34 9.02
CA ALA A 284 -4.71 18.10 8.41
C ALA A 284 -5.27 17.36 7.17
N ARG A 285 -5.17 17.99 5.99
CA ARG A 285 -5.63 17.43 4.70
C ARG A 285 -4.46 17.04 3.77
N PHE A 286 -3.26 16.86 4.33
CA PHE A 286 -2.06 16.52 3.56
C PHE A 286 -1.94 15.01 3.36
N THR A 287 -2.79 14.46 2.50
CA THR A 287 -2.96 13.01 2.32
C THR A 287 -2.21 12.44 1.10
N ASP A 288 -2.20 11.12 1.00
CA ASP A 288 -1.74 10.33 -0.13
C ASP A 288 -2.51 10.73 -1.39
N GLU A 289 -3.84 10.72 -1.34
CA GLU A 289 -4.68 10.99 -2.50
C GLU A 289 -4.53 12.44 -2.98
N ALA A 290 -4.43 13.40 -2.05
CA ALA A 290 -4.07 14.78 -2.40
C ALA A 290 -2.70 14.85 -3.11
N SER A 291 -1.74 14.06 -2.67
CA SER A 291 -0.38 13.99 -3.25
C SER A 291 -0.35 13.33 -4.64
N LEU A 292 -1.25 12.39 -4.92
CA LEU A 292 -1.36 11.75 -6.23
C LEU A 292 -1.93 12.71 -7.29
N ILE A 293 -2.76 13.67 -6.89
CA ILE A 293 -3.23 14.76 -7.77
C ILE A 293 -2.11 15.78 -7.99
N ASP A 294 -1.57 16.31 -6.90
CA ASP A 294 -0.45 17.24 -6.92
C ASP A 294 0.38 17.04 -5.64
N PRO A 295 1.66 16.62 -5.72
CA PRO A 295 2.49 16.42 -4.55
C PRO A 295 2.58 17.66 -3.63
N ALA A 296 2.43 18.88 -4.16
CA ALA A 296 2.41 20.10 -3.37
C ALA A 296 1.18 20.23 -2.45
N ARG A 297 0.12 19.44 -2.67
CA ARG A 297 -1.08 19.37 -1.82
C ARG A 297 -0.95 18.39 -0.66
N GLY A 298 0.08 17.54 -0.62
CA GLY A 298 0.28 16.56 0.45
C GLY A 298 1.75 16.36 0.83
N TRP A 299 2.40 15.30 0.34
CA TRP A 299 3.77 14.92 0.70
C TRP A 299 4.76 16.06 0.55
N GLY A 300 4.72 16.79 -0.57
CA GLY A 300 5.60 17.93 -0.82
C GLY A 300 5.39 19.06 0.15
N ARG A 301 4.15 19.31 0.59
CA ARG A 301 3.87 20.30 1.63
C ARG A 301 4.44 19.89 2.98
N LEU A 302 4.25 18.64 3.38
CA LEU A 302 4.78 18.10 4.63
C LEU A 302 6.32 18.16 4.67
N ILE A 303 6.98 17.84 3.57
CA ILE A 303 8.44 17.93 3.47
C ILE A 303 8.90 19.39 3.51
N ALA A 304 8.36 20.24 2.63
CA ALA A 304 8.85 21.60 2.44
C ALA A 304 8.50 22.56 3.58
N ALA A 305 7.27 22.48 4.11
CA ALA A 305 6.78 23.42 5.14
C ALA A 305 6.87 22.86 6.56
N TYR A 306 6.76 21.55 6.74
CA TYR A 306 6.75 20.89 8.05
C TYR A 306 8.00 20.04 8.31
N GLY A 307 8.98 20.03 7.40
CA GLY A 307 10.26 19.35 7.64
C GLY A 307 10.12 17.84 7.87
N ALA A 308 9.13 17.20 7.24
CA ALA A 308 8.92 15.76 7.32
C ALA A 308 10.20 14.99 6.96
N THR A 309 10.50 13.96 7.76
CA THR A 309 11.64 13.05 7.54
C THR A 309 11.25 11.58 7.59
N VAL A 310 10.02 11.28 7.98
CA VAL A 310 9.37 10.00 7.73
C VAL A 310 7.95 10.30 7.29
N LEU A 311 7.50 9.63 6.24
CA LEU A 311 6.11 9.66 5.78
C LEU A 311 5.57 8.24 5.83
N GLN A 312 4.54 8.04 6.66
CA GLN A 312 3.73 6.83 6.63
C GLN A 312 2.65 6.98 5.56
N THR A 313 2.51 5.98 4.68
CA THR A 313 1.69 6.03 3.48
C THR A 313 1.07 4.66 3.19
N ASP A 314 -0.07 4.64 2.52
CA ASP A 314 -0.61 3.43 1.88
C ASP A 314 -0.06 3.27 0.45
N ASN A 315 0.58 4.30 -0.12
CA ASN A 315 1.00 4.41 -1.51
C ASN A 315 2.53 4.35 -1.69
N VAL A 316 3.19 3.36 -1.07
CA VAL A 316 4.67 3.18 -1.01
C VAL A 316 5.39 3.46 -2.33
N ARG A 317 4.91 2.89 -3.45
CA ARG A 317 5.55 3.07 -4.77
C ARG A 317 5.46 4.49 -5.30
N ALA A 318 4.30 5.13 -5.12
CA ALA A 318 4.08 6.49 -5.59
C ALA A 318 4.91 7.48 -4.75
N LEU A 319 4.95 7.30 -3.43
CA LEU A 319 5.81 8.10 -2.56
C LEU A 319 7.29 7.92 -2.94
N ARG A 320 7.75 6.69 -3.17
CA ARG A 320 9.13 6.43 -3.62
C ARG A 320 9.43 7.10 -4.97
N SER A 321 8.50 7.04 -5.92
CA SER A 321 8.61 7.72 -7.21
C SER A 321 8.74 9.24 -7.02
N TYR A 322 7.92 9.80 -6.13
CA TYR A 322 7.95 11.22 -5.78
C TYR A 322 9.30 11.62 -5.16
N LEU A 323 9.76 10.91 -4.14
CA LEU A 323 11.03 11.20 -3.47
C LEU A 323 12.25 11.08 -4.41
N THR A 324 12.18 10.22 -5.42
CA THR A 324 13.28 10.03 -6.38
C THR A 324 13.22 11.00 -7.55
N THR A 325 12.02 11.43 -7.96
CA THR A 325 11.83 12.08 -9.26
C THR A 325 10.95 13.32 -9.27
N GLY A 326 10.35 13.67 -8.13
CA GLY A 326 9.38 14.76 -8.00
C GLY A 326 7.96 14.41 -8.47
N ALA A 327 7.72 13.22 -9.05
CA ALA A 327 6.40 12.82 -9.56
C ALA A 327 5.79 11.64 -8.77
N ALA A 328 4.60 11.85 -8.20
CA ALA A 328 3.86 10.86 -7.40
C ALA A 328 3.15 9.79 -8.27
N ASP A 329 2.31 10.22 -9.21
CA ASP A 329 1.63 9.32 -10.14
C ASP A 329 1.98 9.70 -11.59
N ARG A 330 2.88 8.93 -12.20
CA ARG A 330 3.34 9.21 -13.56
C ARG A 330 2.34 8.68 -14.58
N VAL A 331 1.64 9.60 -15.22
CA VAL A 331 0.88 9.32 -16.45
C VAL A 331 1.85 8.81 -17.53
N PRO A 332 1.64 7.62 -18.10
CA PRO A 332 2.53 7.09 -19.13
C PRO A 332 2.65 8.05 -20.33
N PRO A 333 3.82 8.13 -20.99
CA PRO A 333 3.97 8.98 -22.17
C PRO A 333 2.93 8.68 -23.24
N GLY A 334 2.25 9.71 -23.73
CA GLY A 334 1.19 9.60 -24.74
C GLY A 334 -0.17 9.15 -24.20
N ALA A 335 -0.29 8.85 -22.91
CA ALA A 335 -1.57 8.63 -22.25
C ALA A 335 -2.28 9.96 -21.95
N VAL A 336 -3.61 9.91 -21.91
CA VAL A 336 -4.48 11.05 -21.57
C VAL A 336 -5.25 10.69 -20.33
N ARG A 337 -5.21 11.53 -19.29
CA ARG A 337 -5.96 11.34 -18.05
C ARG A 337 -6.94 12.49 -17.83
N VAL A 338 -8.15 12.17 -17.40
CA VAL A 338 -9.20 13.12 -17.02
C VAL A 338 -9.78 12.70 -15.69
N GLN A 339 -9.83 13.62 -14.73
CA GLN A 339 -10.47 13.41 -13.43
C GLN A 339 -11.98 13.23 -13.60
N ALA A 340 -12.62 12.44 -12.74
CA ALA A 340 -14.02 12.07 -12.88
C ALA A 340 -14.98 13.27 -12.78
N GLU A 341 -14.71 14.20 -11.86
CA GLU A 341 -15.42 15.48 -11.71
C GLU A 341 -15.17 16.44 -12.91
N GLY A 342 -14.20 16.11 -13.76
CA GLY A 342 -13.84 16.80 -15.00
C GLY A 342 -14.68 16.43 -16.22
N TYR A 343 -15.92 15.95 -16.05
CA TYR A 343 -16.84 15.63 -17.17
C TYR A 343 -17.18 16.85 -18.04
N ALA A 344 -17.69 16.66 -19.26
CA ALA A 344 -18.03 17.75 -20.17
C ALA A 344 -19.09 18.70 -19.54
N PRO A 345 -19.11 19.99 -19.89
CA PRO A 345 -20.21 20.87 -19.48
C PRO A 345 -21.45 20.60 -20.33
N GLY A 346 -22.63 20.96 -19.83
CA GLY A 346 -23.87 20.91 -20.61
C GLY A 346 -25.14 20.51 -19.85
N GLY A 347 -25.02 20.17 -18.57
CA GLY A 347 -26.13 19.77 -17.73
C GLY A 347 -26.70 18.38 -18.00
N GLU A 348 -27.71 18.05 -17.21
CA GLU A 348 -28.50 16.82 -17.24
C GLU A 348 -29.02 16.48 -18.65
N GLY A 349 -28.92 15.21 -19.04
CA GLY A 349 -29.35 14.70 -20.35
C GLY A 349 -28.42 15.04 -21.52
N LYS A 350 -27.40 15.89 -21.32
CA LYS A 350 -26.39 16.23 -22.34
C LYS A 350 -24.99 15.79 -21.95
N ALA A 351 -24.53 16.26 -20.79
CA ALA A 351 -23.19 16.01 -20.28
C ALA A 351 -23.14 14.79 -19.34
N TYR A 352 -24.19 14.63 -18.53
CA TYR A 352 -24.34 13.52 -17.62
C TYR A 352 -25.83 13.13 -17.48
N HIS A 353 -26.09 12.00 -16.85
CA HIS A 353 -27.36 11.63 -16.25
C HIS A 353 -27.09 11.04 -14.87
N ASP A 354 -27.71 11.64 -13.87
CA ASP A 354 -27.70 11.18 -12.48
C ASP A 354 -29.12 10.73 -12.09
N THR A 355 -29.23 9.67 -11.29
CA THR A 355 -30.54 9.17 -10.85
C THR A 355 -31.11 9.97 -9.69
N ASP A 356 -30.27 10.73 -8.98
CA ASP A 356 -30.67 11.60 -7.89
C ASP A 356 -30.98 13.02 -8.38
N ALA A 357 -31.95 13.65 -7.71
CA ALA A 357 -32.21 15.07 -7.88
C ALA A 357 -31.14 15.88 -7.12
N GLY A 358 -30.07 16.26 -7.81
CA GLY A 358 -29.01 17.14 -7.29
C GLY A 358 -27.85 16.38 -6.63
N ASN A 359 -26.68 17.02 -6.58
CA ASN A 359 -25.47 16.48 -5.93
C ASN A 359 -25.70 16.26 -4.42
N ARG A 360 -25.54 15.01 -3.98
CA ARG A 360 -25.63 14.53 -2.60
C ARG A 360 -24.26 14.34 -1.95
N GLY A 361 -23.18 14.45 -2.72
CA GLY A 361 -21.80 14.29 -2.24
C GLY A 361 -21.32 15.47 -1.39
N ASP A 362 -20.21 15.25 -0.67
CA ASP A 362 -19.55 16.20 0.22
C ASP A 362 -18.37 16.95 -0.44
N GLY A 363 -18.13 16.70 -1.73
CA GLY A 363 -17.05 17.25 -2.52
C GLY A 363 -17.43 18.47 -3.37
N PRO A 364 -16.46 19.01 -4.13
CA PRO A 364 -16.64 20.21 -4.94
C PRO A 364 -17.43 19.93 -6.24
N GLY A 365 -18.73 19.70 -6.12
CA GLY A 365 -19.62 19.56 -7.27
C GLY A 365 -19.82 20.86 -8.06
N ARG A 366 -20.29 20.75 -9.30
CA ARG A 366 -20.58 21.92 -10.14
C ARG A 366 -21.88 22.59 -9.72
N PRO A 367 -21.93 23.92 -9.56
CA PRO A 367 -23.15 24.62 -9.20
C PRO A 367 -24.31 24.33 -10.16
N GLY A 368 -25.43 23.85 -9.62
CA GLY A 368 -26.64 23.57 -10.39
C GLY A 368 -26.63 22.25 -11.17
N GLU A 369 -25.57 21.44 -11.08
CA GLU A 369 -25.51 20.10 -11.65
C GLU A 369 -25.73 19.03 -10.58
N GLY A 370 -26.23 17.87 -11.01
CA GLY A 370 -26.72 16.80 -10.16
C GLY A 370 -25.74 15.67 -9.86
N VAL A 371 -24.57 15.67 -10.51
CA VAL A 371 -23.56 14.62 -10.31
C VAL A 371 -23.06 14.61 -8.87
N ASP A 372 -23.13 13.44 -8.25
CA ASP A 372 -22.57 13.18 -6.93
C ASP A 372 -21.04 13.26 -6.93
N VAL A 373 -20.49 14.34 -6.35
CA VAL A 373 -19.04 14.53 -6.21
C VAL A 373 -18.68 14.49 -4.73
N CYS A 374 -17.77 13.59 -4.35
CA CYS A 374 -17.30 13.42 -2.98
C CYS A 374 -15.81 13.73 -2.84
N ASP A 375 -15.39 14.06 -1.62
CA ASP A 375 -13.98 14.17 -1.23
C ASP A 375 -13.61 13.02 -0.29
N HIS A 376 -12.91 12.02 -0.81
CA HIS A 376 -12.47 10.86 -0.04
C HIS A 376 -11.01 11.04 0.35
N ASP A 377 -10.80 11.82 1.42
CA ASP A 377 -9.48 12.08 2.00
C ASP A 377 -8.50 12.67 0.96
N GLY A 378 -8.97 13.60 0.12
CA GLY A 378 -8.20 14.25 -0.93
C GLY A 378 -8.38 13.66 -2.33
N ALA A 379 -8.97 12.47 -2.47
CA ALA A 379 -9.47 11.96 -3.75
C ALA A 379 -10.81 12.64 -4.06
N VAL A 380 -10.84 13.50 -5.08
CA VAL A 380 -12.10 14.08 -5.57
C VAL A 380 -12.68 13.11 -6.59
N VAL A 381 -13.86 12.58 -6.31
CA VAL A 381 -14.42 11.46 -7.07
C VAL A 381 -15.86 11.73 -7.46
N VAL A 382 -16.30 11.12 -8.55
CA VAL A 382 -17.73 10.90 -8.78
C VAL A 382 -18.13 9.69 -7.93
N CYS A 383 -18.88 9.94 -6.87
CA CYS A 383 -19.26 8.92 -5.91
C CYS A 383 -20.62 8.31 -6.23
N TRP A 384 -20.88 7.16 -5.63
CA TRP A 384 -22.17 6.47 -5.69
C TRP A 384 -22.70 6.11 -7.08
N MET A 385 -21.80 6.00 -8.07
CA MET A 385 -22.17 5.63 -9.44
C MET A 385 -22.95 4.32 -9.47
N ARG A 386 -24.14 4.34 -10.10
CA ARG A 386 -25.07 3.21 -10.15
C ARG A 386 -25.87 3.15 -11.45
N GLY A 387 -26.67 2.09 -11.57
CA GLY A 387 -27.34 1.70 -12.82
C GLY A 387 -28.07 2.84 -13.52
N SER A 388 -27.94 2.85 -14.85
CA SER A 388 -28.46 3.87 -15.78
C SER A 388 -27.73 5.22 -15.80
N GLU A 389 -26.85 5.52 -14.83
CA GLU A 389 -26.09 6.76 -14.83
C GLU A 389 -25.01 6.78 -15.92
N TRP A 390 -24.68 7.98 -16.40
CA TRP A 390 -23.61 8.15 -17.36
C TRP A 390 -22.97 9.53 -17.28
N LEU A 391 -21.69 9.61 -17.65
CA LEU A 391 -20.95 10.87 -17.80
C LEU A 391 -20.24 10.88 -19.15
N THR A 392 -20.20 12.05 -19.78
CA THR A 392 -19.46 12.30 -21.02
C THR A 392 -18.24 13.15 -20.72
N TYR A 393 -17.09 12.81 -21.27
CA TYR A 393 -15.81 13.51 -21.11
C TYR A 393 -15.31 13.98 -22.47
N THR A 394 -14.45 15.00 -22.47
CA THR A 394 -13.68 15.40 -23.66
C THR A 394 -12.21 15.09 -23.42
N VAL A 395 -11.56 14.46 -24.40
CA VAL A 395 -10.14 14.08 -24.35
C VAL A 395 -9.44 14.55 -25.61
N ASP A 396 -8.21 15.03 -25.47
CA ASP A 396 -7.37 15.41 -26.61
C ASP A 396 -6.29 14.32 -26.83
N VAL A 397 -6.51 13.46 -27.83
CA VAL A 397 -5.62 12.35 -28.15
C VAL A 397 -4.38 12.88 -28.89
N PRO A 398 -3.15 12.67 -28.34
CA PRO A 398 -1.95 13.31 -28.89
C PRO A 398 -1.44 12.65 -30.18
N LYS A 399 -1.76 11.37 -30.41
CA LYS A 399 -1.28 10.59 -31.55
C LYS A 399 -2.34 9.58 -32.00
N THR A 400 -2.52 9.41 -33.30
CA THR A 400 -3.37 8.36 -33.86
C THR A 400 -2.84 6.97 -33.47
N GLY A 401 -3.71 6.10 -33.01
CA GLY A 401 -3.37 4.71 -32.69
C GLY A 401 -4.41 4.02 -31.81
N PRO A 402 -4.14 2.76 -31.41
CA PRO A 402 -4.99 2.09 -30.45
C PRO A 402 -4.80 2.71 -29.07
N TYR A 403 -5.88 2.86 -28.31
CA TYR A 403 -5.88 3.29 -26.91
C TYR A 403 -6.76 2.35 -26.10
N THR A 404 -6.28 1.95 -24.93
CA THR A 404 -7.07 1.21 -23.95
C THR A 404 -7.52 2.18 -22.86
N LEU A 405 -8.81 2.19 -22.54
CA LEU A 405 -9.32 2.94 -21.40
C LEU A 405 -9.01 2.17 -20.11
N LYS A 406 -8.56 2.91 -19.10
CA LYS A 406 -8.50 2.46 -17.72
C LYS A 406 -9.33 3.39 -16.85
N VAL A 407 -9.91 2.86 -15.80
CA VAL A 407 -10.63 3.62 -14.77
C VAL A 407 -9.96 3.39 -13.43
N ARG A 408 -9.66 4.47 -12.69
CA ARG A 408 -9.31 4.35 -11.28
C ARG A 408 -10.60 4.41 -10.49
N ALA A 409 -10.90 3.33 -9.77
CA ALA A 409 -12.20 3.12 -9.13
C ALA A 409 -12.06 2.49 -7.75
N SER A 410 -13.10 2.62 -6.92
CA SER A 410 -13.19 1.98 -5.62
C SER A 410 -14.59 1.45 -5.31
N SER A 411 -14.69 0.29 -4.66
CA SER A 411 -15.92 -0.27 -4.12
C SER A 411 -15.63 -1.39 -3.11
N PRO A 412 -16.38 -1.51 -2.00
CA PRO A 412 -16.29 -2.66 -1.11
C PRO A 412 -16.98 -3.92 -1.66
N TYR A 413 -17.66 -3.84 -2.80
CA TYR A 413 -18.48 -4.91 -3.34
C TYR A 413 -17.82 -5.66 -4.50
N GLU A 414 -18.19 -6.93 -4.72
CA GLU A 414 -17.60 -7.80 -5.75
C GLU A 414 -18.67 -8.67 -6.46
N PRO A 415 -18.87 -8.53 -7.79
CA PRO A 415 -18.37 -7.43 -8.63
C PRO A 415 -19.00 -6.10 -8.24
N ALA A 416 -18.25 -5.00 -8.30
CA ALA A 416 -18.76 -3.68 -7.94
C ALA A 416 -19.82 -3.15 -8.91
N GLY A 417 -19.76 -3.55 -10.18
CA GLY A 417 -20.69 -3.11 -11.22
C GLY A 417 -20.13 -3.33 -12.62
N THR A 418 -20.78 -2.76 -13.63
CA THR A 418 -20.30 -2.72 -15.01
C THR A 418 -20.44 -1.33 -15.60
N TYR A 419 -19.58 -1.00 -16.55
CA TYR A 419 -19.72 0.19 -17.39
C TYR A 419 -19.48 -0.15 -18.86
N ARG A 420 -19.97 0.72 -19.74
CA ARG A 420 -19.72 0.69 -21.19
C ARG A 420 -19.11 2.01 -21.62
N ILE A 421 -18.35 1.95 -22.71
CA ILE A 421 -17.66 3.11 -23.26
C ILE A 421 -18.17 3.35 -24.68
N ALA A 422 -18.55 4.59 -24.99
CA ALA A 422 -18.79 5.06 -26.36
C ALA A 422 -17.84 6.21 -26.68
N PHE A 423 -17.35 6.26 -27.91
CA PHE A 423 -16.56 7.38 -28.43
C PHE A 423 -17.35 8.13 -29.49
N ASP A 424 -17.29 9.46 -29.47
CA ASP A 424 -17.81 10.34 -30.53
C ASP A 424 -19.29 10.10 -30.88
N GLY A 425 -20.11 9.88 -29.85
CA GLY A 425 -21.54 9.57 -30.01
C GLY A 425 -21.83 8.22 -30.67
N GLY A 426 -20.81 7.39 -30.87
CA GLY A 426 -20.93 6.05 -31.41
C GLY A 426 -21.63 5.08 -30.47
N ARG A 427 -21.81 3.84 -30.92
CA ARG A 427 -22.46 2.79 -30.10
C ARG A 427 -21.57 2.41 -28.90
N PRO A 428 -22.15 2.23 -27.71
CA PRO A 428 -21.41 1.70 -26.56
C PRO A 428 -20.77 0.34 -26.86
N GLY A 429 -19.56 0.15 -26.33
CA GLY A 429 -18.82 -1.10 -26.39
C GLY A 429 -19.42 -2.21 -25.53
N LYS A 430 -18.60 -3.24 -25.30
CA LYS A 430 -18.96 -4.33 -24.39
C LYS A 430 -19.01 -3.83 -22.95
N ALA A 431 -19.81 -4.48 -22.11
CA ALA A 431 -19.78 -4.23 -20.68
C ALA A 431 -18.41 -4.64 -20.11
N VAL A 432 -17.80 -3.72 -19.38
CA VAL A 432 -16.55 -3.89 -18.65
C VAL A 432 -16.89 -4.00 -17.17
N ARG A 433 -16.38 -5.04 -16.51
CA ARG A 433 -16.56 -5.26 -15.08
C ARG A 433 -15.70 -4.28 -14.28
N VAL A 434 -16.27 -3.70 -13.23
CA VAL A 434 -15.55 -3.05 -12.15
C VAL A 434 -15.33 -4.07 -11.04
N ALA A 435 -14.06 -4.36 -10.74
CA ALA A 435 -13.67 -5.23 -9.64
C ALA A 435 -13.82 -4.50 -8.30
N GLY A 436 -14.11 -5.27 -7.26
CA GLY A 436 -14.12 -4.82 -5.89
C GLY A 436 -12.71 -4.49 -5.40
N THR A 437 -12.62 -3.45 -4.60
CA THR A 437 -11.37 -2.91 -4.07
C THR A 437 -11.31 -2.91 -2.55
N THR A 438 -12.26 -3.59 -1.90
CA THR A 438 -12.35 -3.84 -0.45
C THR A 438 -12.83 -2.66 0.40
N ALA A 439 -12.77 -1.42 -0.09
CA ALA A 439 -13.30 -0.23 0.58
C ALA A 439 -13.62 0.91 -0.41
N HIS A 440 -14.42 1.88 0.03
CA HIS A 440 -14.71 3.10 -0.76
C HIS A 440 -13.53 4.08 -0.85
N GLN A 441 -12.54 3.94 0.03
CA GLN A 441 -11.30 4.73 0.02
C GLN A 441 -10.12 3.95 -0.59
N ALA A 442 -10.36 2.72 -1.06
CA ALA A 442 -9.32 1.88 -1.64
C ALA A 442 -9.41 1.92 -3.17
N PHE A 443 -8.65 2.80 -3.80
CA PHE A 443 -8.70 3.00 -5.24
C PHE A 443 -7.68 2.14 -6.00
N PHE A 444 -8.11 1.54 -7.11
CA PHE A 444 -7.28 0.76 -8.01
C PHE A 444 -7.53 1.15 -9.47
N LEU A 445 -6.46 1.21 -10.25
CA LEU A 445 -6.53 1.39 -11.70
C LEU A 445 -6.88 0.06 -12.37
N GLN A 446 -7.98 0.02 -13.11
CA GLN A 446 -8.54 -1.18 -13.74
C GLN A 446 -8.60 -1.00 -15.26
N ASP A 447 -8.18 -2.02 -16.00
CA ASP A 447 -8.04 -1.99 -17.46
C ASP A 447 -9.34 -2.48 -18.13
N SER A 448 -9.83 -1.76 -19.14
CA SER A 448 -11.04 -2.16 -19.85
C SER A 448 -10.88 -3.42 -20.68
N HIS A 449 -9.63 -3.77 -21.03
CA HIS A 449 -9.24 -4.82 -21.95
C HIS A 449 -9.91 -4.71 -23.32
N ASP A 450 -10.31 -3.50 -23.71
CA ASP A 450 -11.02 -3.18 -24.96
C ASP A 450 -10.33 -2.01 -25.69
N PRO A 451 -9.24 -2.26 -26.44
CA PRO A 451 -8.53 -1.21 -27.16
C PRO A 451 -9.38 -0.64 -28.30
N ARG A 452 -9.36 0.70 -28.44
CA ARG A 452 -10.07 1.45 -29.48
C ARG A 452 -9.10 2.23 -30.34
N GLN A 453 -9.30 2.19 -31.65
CA GLN A 453 -8.54 3.03 -32.58
C GLN A 453 -9.07 4.47 -32.48
N LEU A 454 -8.19 5.40 -32.09
CA LEU A 454 -8.51 6.82 -32.00
C LEU A 454 -7.59 7.60 -32.93
N THR A 455 -8.12 8.65 -33.55
CA THR A 455 -7.33 9.61 -34.32
C THR A 455 -6.66 10.60 -33.39
N ARG A 456 -5.58 11.24 -33.84
CA ARG A 456 -5.09 12.45 -33.16
C ARG A 456 -6.17 13.52 -33.22
N GLY A 457 -6.45 14.15 -32.08
CA GLY A 457 -7.41 15.25 -31.98
C GLY A 457 -8.38 15.07 -30.82
N ARG A 458 -9.40 15.92 -30.81
CA ARG A 458 -10.42 15.92 -29.78
C ARG A 458 -11.41 14.78 -30.00
N HIS A 459 -11.69 14.04 -28.94
CA HIS A 459 -12.70 12.99 -28.89
C HIS A 459 -13.63 13.19 -27.70
N THR A 460 -14.86 12.70 -27.81
CA THR A 460 -15.76 12.55 -26.66
C THR A 460 -15.78 11.12 -26.19
N VAL A 461 -15.83 10.91 -24.87
CA VAL A 461 -15.88 9.59 -24.24
C VAL A 461 -17.08 9.55 -23.31
N ARG A 462 -18.06 8.70 -23.59
CA ARG A 462 -19.18 8.46 -22.67
C ARG A 462 -18.97 7.16 -21.92
N LEU A 463 -18.96 7.25 -20.59
CA LEU A 463 -19.01 6.12 -19.68
C LEU A 463 -20.45 5.97 -19.18
N SER A 464 -21.07 4.82 -19.40
CA SER A 464 -22.46 4.56 -19.01
C SER A 464 -22.60 3.25 -18.23
N LEU A 465 -23.41 3.22 -17.18
CA LEU A 465 -23.66 2.03 -16.37
C LEU A 465 -24.90 1.29 -16.89
N ASP A 466 -24.83 -0.04 -16.90
CA ASP A 466 -25.99 -0.86 -17.26
C ASP A 466 -27.09 -0.71 -16.18
N GLU A 467 -28.37 -0.70 -16.55
CA GLU A 467 -29.51 -0.54 -15.62
C GLU A 467 -29.45 -1.53 -14.43
N GLY A 468 -28.98 -2.76 -14.69
CA GLY A 468 -28.82 -3.80 -13.66
C GLY A 468 -27.61 -3.62 -12.72
N ALA A 469 -26.80 -2.57 -12.87
CA ALA A 469 -25.65 -2.30 -12.00
C ALA A 469 -26.09 -1.59 -10.70
N PHE A 470 -26.73 -2.34 -9.80
CA PHE A 470 -27.32 -1.81 -8.56
C PHE A 470 -26.32 -1.50 -7.44
N GLN A 471 -25.07 -1.97 -7.55
CA GLN A 471 -24.05 -1.70 -6.55
C GLN A 471 -23.32 -0.41 -6.88
N ASN A 472 -23.10 0.41 -5.86
CA ASN A 472 -22.46 1.69 -6.03
C ASN A 472 -20.93 1.55 -5.99
N TRP A 473 -20.26 2.30 -6.85
CA TRP A 473 -18.81 2.43 -6.88
C TRP A 473 -18.41 3.88 -7.13
N ASN A 474 -17.17 4.24 -6.81
CA ASN A 474 -16.67 5.59 -7.02
C ASN A 474 -15.67 5.58 -8.17
N LEU A 475 -15.74 6.59 -9.03
CA LEU A 475 -14.81 6.84 -10.12
C LEU A 475 -13.93 8.04 -9.76
N ASP A 476 -12.62 7.83 -9.81
CA ASP A 476 -11.62 8.87 -9.52
C ASP A 476 -11.09 9.49 -10.81
N TYR A 477 -10.61 8.68 -11.76
CA TYR A 477 -10.23 9.20 -13.08
C TYR A 477 -10.37 8.17 -14.19
N LEU A 478 -10.43 8.68 -15.42
CA LEU A 478 -10.28 7.96 -16.67
C LEU A 478 -8.87 8.15 -17.21
N GLN A 479 -8.25 7.10 -17.72
CA GLN A 479 -6.94 7.16 -18.38
C GLN A 479 -6.94 6.36 -19.69
N LEU A 480 -6.76 7.05 -20.81
CA LEU A 480 -6.52 6.42 -22.11
C LEU A 480 -5.02 6.18 -22.27
N GLU A 481 -4.58 4.94 -22.30
CA GLU A 481 -3.19 4.57 -22.55
C GLU A 481 -3.00 4.08 -23.99
N PRO A 482 -1.98 4.56 -24.73
CA PRO A 482 -1.72 4.08 -26.09
C PRO A 482 -1.30 2.61 -26.07
N GLY A 483 -1.91 1.83 -26.96
CA GLY A 483 -1.63 0.42 -27.20
C GLY A 483 -0.39 0.20 -28.07
N GLY A 484 0.55 -0.59 -27.55
CA GLY A 484 1.74 -1.09 -28.23
C GLY A 484 2.41 -2.12 -27.32
N ASN A 485 3.04 -3.16 -27.87
CA ASN A 485 3.57 -4.33 -27.16
C ASN A 485 4.42 -4.01 -25.90
N SER A 486 3.79 -3.73 -24.76
CA SER A 486 4.41 -3.84 -23.45
C SER A 486 3.88 -5.11 -22.82
N ARG A 487 4.66 -6.19 -22.92
CA ARG A 487 4.53 -7.32 -21.99
C ARG A 487 4.78 -6.77 -20.58
N ARG A 488 3.73 -6.47 -19.81
CA ARG A 488 3.83 -6.35 -18.35
C ARG A 488 2.63 -7.02 -17.69
N ALA A 489 2.97 -7.71 -16.61
CA ALA A 489 2.16 -8.72 -15.95
C ALA A 489 0.78 -8.18 -15.52
N PRO A 490 -0.29 -8.99 -15.66
CA PRO A 490 -1.59 -8.63 -15.14
C PRO A 490 -1.50 -8.45 -13.62
N PHE A 491 -1.97 -7.31 -13.13
CA PHE A 491 -2.36 -7.19 -11.73
C PHE A 491 -3.65 -8.00 -11.57
N VAL A 492 -3.55 -9.13 -10.87
CA VAL A 492 -4.70 -9.97 -10.51
C VAL A 492 -4.89 -9.84 -9.00
N PRO A 493 -5.97 -9.19 -8.53
CA PRO A 493 -6.39 -9.34 -7.15
C PRO A 493 -6.71 -10.82 -6.90
N GLY A 494 -5.93 -11.50 -6.05
CA GLY A 494 -6.23 -12.86 -5.60
C GLY A 494 -5.79 -14.03 -6.50
N GLY A 495 -4.91 -13.85 -7.48
CA GLY A 495 -4.42 -14.95 -8.33
C GLY A 495 -3.12 -15.59 -7.83
N ARG A 496 -3.16 -16.88 -7.44
CA ARG A 496 -1.97 -17.69 -7.13
C ARG A 496 -0.95 -17.64 -8.27
N LYS A 497 0.27 -17.11 -8.06
CA LYS A 497 1.48 -17.52 -8.82
C LYS A 497 2.77 -17.41 -7.99
N PHE A 498 3.37 -18.60 -7.80
CA PHE A 498 4.79 -18.93 -7.67
C PHE A 498 5.69 -18.03 -6.80
N TYR A 499 5.85 -18.42 -5.54
CA TYR A 499 7.06 -18.11 -4.78
C TYR A 499 8.20 -18.98 -5.33
N VAL A 500 9.16 -18.37 -6.02
CA VAL A 500 10.47 -18.98 -6.21
C VAL A 500 11.13 -19.01 -4.84
N GLN A 501 11.33 -20.21 -4.29
CA GLN A 501 12.24 -20.43 -3.16
C GLN A 501 13.64 -20.01 -3.61
N LEU A 502 14.13 -18.90 -3.06
CA LEU A 502 15.57 -18.68 -3.00
C LEU A 502 16.09 -19.63 -1.91
N LYS A 503 16.91 -20.60 -2.33
CA LYS A 503 17.69 -21.45 -1.44
C LYS A 503 18.74 -20.65 -0.69
#